data_AF-A0A524MBS7-F1
#
_entry.id   AF-A0A524MBS7-F1
#
_cell.length_a   1.000
_cell.length_b   1.000
_cell.length_c   1.000
_cell.angle_alpha   90.00
_cell.angle_beta   90.00
_cell.angle_gamma   90.00
#
_symmetry.space_group_name_H-M   'P 1'
#
loop_
_entity.id
_entity.type
_entity.pdbx_description
1 polymer ?
#
loop_
_entity_poly.entity_id
_entity_poly.type
_entity_poly.pdbx_seq_one_letter_code
_entity_poly.pdbx_strand_id
1 'polypeptide(L)'
;MRLEKVVAEIFIHYLTTTGLERSVKFRADETVINLDLRDISSVDLLPLIWCENLETLCLRNNSLTQIDLSPLEKCGKNLKVISLSHNRIQEINLEPLSSCPNLLEVALDDNRIKRVDLSPLFQCANLTELDLDKEVSLTADLLLRSVGSWPEVLVERYHRILWKSDAIR
;
A
#
# COMPACT_ATOMS: atom_id res chain seq x y z
N MET A 1 -18.35 -15.73 34.05
CA MET A 1 -18.92 -14.66 33.21
C MET A 1 -17.79 -14.14 32.31
N ARG A 2 -17.75 -14.55 31.03
CA ARG A 2 -16.77 -14.00 30.08
C ARG A 2 -17.26 -12.59 29.72
N LEU A 3 -16.51 -11.56 30.08
CA LEU A 3 -16.73 -10.22 29.55
C LEU A 3 -16.42 -10.29 28.06
N GLU A 4 -17.43 -10.14 27.21
CA GLU A 4 -17.21 -9.91 25.78
C GLU A 4 -16.40 -8.61 25.67
N LYS A 5 -15.18 -8.73 25.11
CA LYS A 5 -14.31 -7.58 24.88
C LYS A 5 -15.04 -6.71 23.86
N VAL A 6 -15.49 -5.51 24.27
CA VAL A 6 -16.07 -4.55 23.33
C VAL A 6 -14.94 -4.14 22.37
N VAL A 7 -15.07 -4.56 21.12
CA VAL A 7 -14.12 -4.21 20.07
C VAL A 7 -14.59 -2.91 19.42
N ALA A 8 -13.68 -1.95 19.25
CA ALA A 8 -13.98 -0.71 18.55
C ALA A 8 -14.39 -0.99 17.11
N GLU A 9 -15.40 -0.27 16.61
CA GLU A 9 -15.81 -0.32 15.21
C GLU A 9 -15.26 0.91 14.49
N ILE A 10 -14.84 0.72 13.24
CA ILE A 10 -14.44 1.80 12.33
C ILE A 10 -15.36 1.81 11.11
N PHE A 11 -15.51 2.97 10.51
CA PHE A 11 -16.28 3.15 9.29
C PHE A 11 -15.38 3.73 8.21
N ILE A 12 -15.19 2.99 7.12
CA ILE A 12 -14.47 3.47 5.95
C ILE A 12 -15.48 4.06 4.98
N HIS A 13 -15.30 5.33 4.65
CA HIS A 13 -16.15 6.08 3.73
C HIS A 13 -15.52 6.11 2.34
N TYR A 14 -16.36 6.00 1.30
CA TYR A 14 -15.88 6.01 -0.08
C TYR A 14 -16.94 6.55 -1.05
N LEU A 15 -16.47 7.04 -2.20
CA LEU A 15 -17.29 7.45 -3.33
C LEU A 15 -17.23 6.37 -4.40
N THR A 16 -18.37 6.12 -5.06
CA THR A 16 -18.44 5.26 -6.25
C THR A 16 -18.15 6.05 -7.54
N THR A 17 -18.02 5.39 -8.69
CA THR A 17 -17.84 6.10 -9.97
C THR A 17 -19.07 6.91 -10.39
N THR A 18 -20.24 6.56 -9.86
CA THR A 18 -21.49 7.32 -10.04
C THR A 18 -21.61 8.55 -9.14
N GLY A 19 -20.64 8.77 -8.23
CA GLY A 19 -20.67 9.86 -7.25
C GLY A 19 -21.47 9.56 -5.98
N LEU A 20 -21.99 8.33 -5.83
CA LEU A 20 -22.70 7.94 -4.62
C LEU A 20 -21.73 7.69 -3.46
N GLU A 21 -22.00 8.34 -2.32
CA GLU A 21 -21.32 8.10 -1.05
C GLU A 21 -21.77 6.78 -0.43
N ARG A 22 -20.80 6.01 0.05
CA ARG A 22 -21.00 4.74 0.75
C ARG A 22 -20.11 4.69 1.98
N SER A 23 -20.47 3.83 2.91
CA SER A 23 -19.60 3.46 4.02
C SER A 23 -19.69 1.96 4.27
N VAL A 24 -18.60 1.41 4.78
CA VAL A 24 -18.54 0.02 5.23
C VAL A 24 -17.94 -0.01 6.63
N LYS A 25 -18.51 -0.89 7.46
CA LYS A 25 -18.13 -1.06 8.84
C LYS A 25 -17.15 -2.22 8.98
N PHE A 26 -16.09 -2.02 9.75
CA PHE A 26 -15.14 -3.06 10.16
C PHE A 26 -14.91 -2.99 11.67
N ARG A 27 -14.47 -4.08 12.28
CA ARG A 27 -13.94 -4.04 13.64
C ARG A 27 -12.45 -3.67 13.60
N ALA A 28 -12.00 -2.87 14.56
CA ALA A 28 -10.63 -2.41 14.65
C ALA A 28 -9.61 -3.55 14.93
N ASP A 29 -10.07 -4.71 15.41
CA ASP A 29 -9.22 -5.88 15.64
C ASP A 29 -9.12 -6.82 14.42
N GLU A 30 -9.77 -6.49 13.29
CA GLU A 30 -9.70 -7.29 12.08
C GLU A 30 -8.29 -7.26 11.49
N THR A 31 -7.83 -8.44 11.04
CA THR A 31 -6.54 -8.60 10.37
C THR A 31 -6.65 -8.39 8.86
N VAL A 32 -7.85 -8.42 8.30
CA VAL A 32 -8.09 -8.28 6.86
C VAL A 32 -9.18 -7.25 6.64
N ILE A 33 -8.86 -6.19 5.91
CA ILE A 33 -9.83 -5.21 5.43
C ILE A 33 -9.92 -5.37 3.91
N ASN A 34 -11.05 -5.93 3.46
CA ASN A 34 -11.33 -6.15 2.06
C ASN A 34 -12.31 -5.11 1.54
N LEU A 35 -11.85 -4.30 0.59
CA LEU A 35 -12.57 -3.27 -0.17
C LEU A 35 -12.59 -3.58 -1.70
N ASP A 36 -12.32 -4.82 -2.10
CA ASP A 36 -12.32 -5.26 -3.49
C ASP A 36 -13.72 -5.07 -4.14
N LEU A 37 -13.75 -4.85 -5.46
CA LEU A 37 -14.95 -4.93 -6.31
C LEU A 37 -16.13 -4.04 -5.84
N ARG A 38 -15.84 -2.82 -5.38
CA ARG A 38 -16.84 -1.90 -4.80
C ARG A 38 -17.10 -0.64 -5.63
N ASP A 39 -16.59 -0.61 -6.86
CA ASP A 39 -16.68 0.54 -7.77
C ASP A 39 -16.12 1.84 -7.16
N ILE A 40 -15.11 1.71 -6.30
CA ILE A 40 -14.55 2.84 -5.54
C ILE A 40 -13.81 3.79 -6.48
N SER A 41 -14.19 5.07 -6.50
CA SER A 41 -13.49 6.15 -7.20
C SER A 41 -12.59 6.97 -6.27
N SER A 42 -12.94 7.04 -4.98
CA SER A 42 -12.16 7.66 -3.91
C SER A 42 -12.51 7.01 -2.57
N VAL A 43 -11.53 6.86 -1.67
CA VAL A 43 -11.71 6.22 -0.35
C VAL A 43 -10.96 6.99 0.72
N ASP A 44 -11.57 7.11 1.89
CA ASP A 44 -10.93 7.62 3.09
C ASP A 44 -10.41 6.46 3.95
N LEU A 45 -9.09 6.30 3.96
CA LEU A 45 -8.40 5.28 4.76
C LEU A 45 -7.98 5.77 6.14
N LEU A 46 -8.24 7.04 6.51
CA LEU A 46 -7.87 7.57 7.83
C LEU A 46 -8.34 6.69 8.99
N PRO A 47 -9.53 6.04 8.95
CA PRO A 47 -9.95 5.16 10.03
C PRO A 47 -9.07 3.93 10.28
N LEU A 48 -8.19 3.58 9.34
CA LEU A 48 -7.25 2.48 9.52
C LEU A 48 -6.23 2.72 10.63
N ILE A 49 -6.03 3.96 11.09
CA ILE A 49 -5.09 4.27 12.18
C ILE A 49 -5.41 3.50 13.48
N TRP A 50 -6.65 3.03 13.64
CA TRP A 50 -7.09 2.24 14.80
C TRP A 50 -6.95 0.72 14.61
N CYS A 51 -6.59 0.26 13.40
CA CYS A 51 -6.48 -1.16 13.06
C CYS A 51 -5.08 -1.72 13.29
N GLU A 52 -4.62 -1.74 14.54
CA GLU A 52 -3.24 -2.14 14.88
C GLU A 52 -2.88 -3.59 14.49
N ASN A 53 -3.88 -4.46 14.30
CA ASN A 53 -3.68 -5.86 13.90
C ASN A 53 -3.80 -6.09 12.39
N LEU A 54 -3.95 -5.03 11.59
CA LEU A 54 -4.14 -5.15 10.16
C LEU A 54 -2.94 -5.84 9.50
N GLU A 55 -3.20 -6.98 8.86
CA GLU A 55 -2.20 -7.75 8.10
C GLU A 55 -2.42 -7.65 6.59
N THR A 56 -3.66 -7.43 6.15
CA THR A 56 -4.02 -7.42 4.73
C THR A 56 -5.02 -6.31 4.40
N LEU A 57 -4.66 -5.48 3.42
CA LEU A 57 -5.53 -4.45 2.87
C LEU A 57 -5.75 -4.71 1.37
N CYS A 58 -6.99 -5.03 0.99
CA CYS A 58 -7.35 -5.31 -0.40
C CYS A 58 -8.27 -4.21 -0.95
N LEU A 59 -7.87 -3.59 -2.07
CA LEU A 59 -8.62 -2.55 -2.79
C LEU A 59 -8.68 -2.84 -4.30
N ARG A 60 -8.58 -4.11 -4.70
CA ARG A 60 -8.51 -4.55 -6.09
C ARG A 60 -9.81 -4.31 -6.86
N ASN A 61 -9.69 -4.19 -8.18
CA ASN A 61 -10.84 -4.09 -9.08
C ASN A 61 -11.79 -2.94 -8.68
N ASN A 62 -11.21 -1.77 -8.50
CA ASN A 62 -11.91 -0.52 -8.27
C ASN A 62 -11.57 0.48 -9.39
N SER A 63 -11.94 1.74 -9.22
CA SER A 63 -11.67 2.81 -10.18
C SER A 63 -10.84 3.95 -9.57
N LEU A 64 -10.00 3.65 -8.58
CA LEU A 64 -9.16 4.62 -7.90
C LEU A 64 -8.17 5.25 -8.89
N THR A 65 -8.10 6.57 -8.93
CA THR A 65 -7.11 7.32 -9.73
C THR A 65 -5.93 7.81 -8.89
N GLN A 66 -6.13 7.87 -7.58
CA GLN A 66 -5.17 8.25 -6.55
C GLN A 66 -5.56 7.55 -5.25
N ILE A 67 -4.62 7.43 -4.32
CA ILE A 67 -4.87 6.89 -2.98
C ILE A 67 -3.89 7.52 -1.99
N ASP A 68 -4.39 7.86 -0.81
CA ASP A 68 -3.55 8.27 0.31
C ASP A 68 -3.26 7.06 1.22
N LEU A 69 -1.98 6.72 1.33
CA LEU A 69 -1.49 5.63 2.17
C LEU A 69 -0.96 6.11 3.54
N SER A 70 -0.98 7.42 3.83
CA SER A 70 -0.47 7.98 5.09
C SER A 70 -1.03 7.33 6.37
N PRO A 71 -2.28 6.81 6.43
CA PRO A 71 -2.75 6.11 7.63
C PRO A 71 -1.95 4.85 7.99
N LEU A 72 -1.31 4.22 6.99
CA LEU A 72 -0.50 3.01 7.19
C LEU A 72 0.77 3.28 7.99
N GLU A 73 1.22 4.53 8.12
CA GLU A 73 2.32 4.88 9.03
C GLU A 73 2.00 4.57 10.50
N LYS A 74 0.71 4.51 10.86
CA LYS A 74 0.26 4.26 12.24
C LYS A 74 -0.09 2.80 12.50
N CYS A 75 -0.71 2.11 11.53
CA CYS A 75 -1.19 0.74 11.70
C CYS A 75 -0.38 -0.31 10.93
N GLY A 76 0.57 0.09 10.08
CA GLY A 76 1.27 -0.77 9.13
C GLY A 76 2.29 -1.74 9.73
N LYS A 77 2.54 -1.70 11.05
CA LYS A 77 3.56 -2.55 11.70
C LYS A 77 3.33 -4.05 11.45
N ASN A 78 2.07 -4.48 11.38
CA ASN A 78 1.71 -5.89 11.13
C ASN A 78 1.30 -6.15 9.68
N LEU A 79 1.29 -5.13 8.82
CA LEU A 79 0.84 -5.25 7.44
C LEU A 79 1.80 -6.14 6.66
N LYS A 80 1.24 -7.15 6.00
CA LYS A 80 1.93 -8.14 5.17
C LYS A 80 1.59 -7.96 3.70
N VAL A 81 0.35 -7.58 3.40
CA VAL A 81 -0.16 -7.51 2.03
C VAL A 81 -0.92 -6.21 1.82
N ILE A 82 -0.57 -5.49 0.76
CA ILE A 82 -1.38 -4.42 0.20
C ILE A 82 -1.61 -4.70 -1.28
N SER A 83 -2.88 -4.74 -1.67
CA SER A 83 -3.26 -5.00 -3.05
C SER A 83 -4.15 -3.91 -3.61
N LEU A 84 -3.64 -3.23 -4.63
CA LEU A 84 -4.26 -2.13 -5.36
C LEU A 84 -4.42 -2.45 -6.86
N SER A 85 -4.25 -3.71 -7.24
CA SER A 85 -4.31 -4.17 -8.63
C SER A 85 -5.65 -3.87 -9.29
N HIS A 86 -5.65 -3.73 -10.61
CA HIS A 86 -6.85 -3.41 -11.40
C HIS A 86 -7.56 -2.13 -10.92
N ASN A 87 -6.80 -1.04 -10.85
CA ASN A 87 -7.32 0.30 -10.60
C ASN A 87 -6.92 1.23 -11.76
N ARG A 88 -6.95 2.54 -11.55
CA ARG A 88 -6.57 3.56 -12.55
C ARG A 88 -5.56 4.53 -11.97
N ILE A 89 -4.78 4.10 -10.98
CA ILE A 89 -3.82 4.93 -10.25
C ILE A 89 -2.74 5.38 -11.22
N GLN A 90 -2.48 6.68 -11.29
CA GLN A 90 -1.50 7.25 -12.21
C GLN A 90 -0.15 7.53 -11.54
N GLU A 91 -0.21 7.88 -10.25
CA GLU A 91 0.93 8.18 -9.40
C GLU A 91 0.64 7.61 -8.01
N ILE A 92 1.67 7.10 -7.35
CA ILE A 92 1.55 6.56 -6.00
C ILE A 92 2.76 6.99 -5.17
N ASN A 93 2.47 7.42 -3.95
CA ASN A 93 3.48 7.68 -2.94
C ASN A 93 3.63 6.44 -2.05
N LEU A 94 4.79 5.80 -2.11
CA LEU A 94 5.10 4.62 -1.28
C LEU A 94 5.76 4.97 0.06
N GLU A 95 6.05 6.24 0.34
CA GLU A 95 6.73 6.65 1.59
C GLU A 95 6.08 6.07 2.86
N PRO A 96 4.74 6.03 3.00
CA PRO A 96 4.09 5.43 4.16
C PRO A 96 4.43 3.94 4.39
N LEU A 97 4.78 3.20 3.33
CA LEU A 97 5.13 1.78 3.41
C LEU A 97 6.51 1.55 4.07
N SER A 98 7.34 2.59 4.20
CA SER A 98 8.59 2.51 4.97
C SER A 98 8.37 2.12 6.44
N SER A 99 7.16 2.38 6.97
CA SER A 99 6.73 2.01 8.31
C SER A 99 6.13 0.58 8.40
N CYS A 100 6.19 -0.20 7.31
CA CYS A 100 5.65 -1.56 7.21
C CYS A 100 6.79 -2.59 7.07
N PRO A 101 7.57 -2.89 8.13
CA PRO A 101 8.75 -3.76 8.03
C PRO A 101 8.41 -5.24 7.75
N ASN A 102 7.16 -5.64 8.00
CA ASN A 102 6.66 -7.00 7.80
C ASN A 102 5.95 -7.21 6.45
N LEU A 103 6.02 -6.22 5.55
CA LEU A 103 5.38 -6.31 4.24
C LEU A 103 6.04 -7.42 3.43
N LEU A 104 5.21 -8.29 2.85
CA LEU A 104 5.57 -9.43 2.03
C LEU A 104 5.20 -9.20 0.56
N GLU A 105 4.06 -8.54 0.32
CA GLU A 105 3.47 -8.35 -1.00
C GLU A 105 2.95 -6.92 -1.19
N VAL A 106 3.33 -6.32 -2.31
CA VAL A 106 2.76 -5.07 -2.82
C VAL A 106 2.29 -5.29 -4.25
N ALA A 107 0.98 -5.29 -4.47
CA ALA A 107 0.41 -5.49 -5.80
C ALA A 107 -0.16 -4.18 -6.35
N LEU A 108 0.42 -3.70 -7.45
CA LEU A 108 0.14 -2.42 -8.11
C LEU A 108 -0.04 -2.55 -9.63
N ASP A 109 -0.03 -3.79 -10.14
CA ASP A 109 -0.28 -4.13 -11.55
C ASP A 109 -1.68 -3.74 -12.02
N ASP A 110 -1.87 -3.67 -13.34
CA ASP A 110 -3.12 -3.24 -13.97
C ASP A 110 -3.60 -1.88 -13.44
N ASN A 111 -2.67 -0.92 -13.40
CA ASN A 111 -2.93 0.47 -13.08
C ASN A 111 -2.54 1.37 -14.27
N ARG A 112 -2.31 2.65 -14.03
CA ARG A 112 -1.81 3.62 -15.02
C ARG A 112 -0.52 4.28 -14.55
N ILE A 113 0.19 3.62 -13.63
CA ILE A 113 1.44 4.10 -13.05
C ILE A 113 2.50 4.08 -14.16
N LYS A 114 3.15 5.22 -14.39
CA LYS A 114 4.24 5.31 -15.37
C LYS A 114 5.61 5.20 -14.73
N ARG A 115 5.70 5.65 -13.48
CA ARG A 115 6.94 5.65 -12.71
C ARG A 115 6.62 5.46 -11.24
N VAL A 116 7.49 4.74 -10.54
CA VAL A 116 7.41 4.56 -9.09
C VAL A 116 8.78 4.71 -8.45
N ASP A 117 8.81 5.32 -7.27
CA ASP A 117 9.99 5.36 -6.41
C ASP A 117 9.94 4.20 -5.42
N LEU A 118 10.92 3.30 -5.50
CA LEU A 118 11.03 2.10 -4.68
C LEU A 118 11.82 2.34 -3.39
N SER A 119 12.39 3.53 -3.18
CA SER A 119 13.20 3.85 -1.99
C SER A 119 12.55 3.46 -0.66
N PRO A 120 11.23 3.70 -0.45
CA PRO A 120 10.56 3.31 0.79
C PRO A 120 10.54 1.80 1.03
N LEU A 121 10.49 0.99 -0.04
CA LEU A 121 10.41 -0.47 0.05
C LEU A 121 11.71 -1.11 0.53
N PHE A 122 12.84 -0.39 0.57
CA PHE A 122 14.09 -0.90 1.16
C PHE A 122 13.98 -1.11 2.68
N GLN A 123 12.99 -0.50 3.35
CA GLN A 123 12.70 -0.75 4.77
C GLN A 123 11.84 -2.02 4.98
N CYS A 124 11.22 -2.55 3.93
CA CYS A 124 10.40 -3.76 3.96
C CYS A 124 11.28 -5.00 3.76
N ALA A 125 12.11 -5.34 4.74
CA ALA A 125 13.13 -6.38 4.63
C ALA A 125 12.60 -7.77 4.23
N ASN A 126 11.32 -8.05 4.50
CA ASN A 126 10.66 -9.32 4.19
C ASN A 126 9.88 -9.29 2.86
N LEU A 127 9.98 -8.22 2.06
CA LEU A 127 9.23 -8.09 0.82
C LEU A 127 9.73 -9.10 -0.21
N THR A 128 8.86 -10.03 -0.60
CA THR A 128 9.15 -11.09 -1.57
C THR A 128 8.40 -10.90 -2.89
N GLU A 129 7.31 -10.12 -2.88
CA GLU A 129 6.44 -9.94 -4.04
C GLU A 129 6.15 -8.45 -4.29
N LEU A 130 6.35 -8.02 -5.53
CA LEU A 130 6.13 -6.66 -5.99
C LEU A 130 5.61 -6.73 -7.43
N ASP A 131 4.30 -6.64 -7.56
CA ASP A 131 3.62 -6.67 -8.85
C ASP A 131 3.45 -5.27 -9.38
N LEU A 132 4.05 -5.04 -10.55
CA LEU A 132 4.04 -3.79 -11.28
C LEU A 132 3.99 -4.13 -12.77
N ASP A 133 3.29 -3.31 -13.54
CA ASP A 133 3.28 -3.48 -14.99
C ASP A 133 4.71 -3.36 -15.56
N LYS A 134 5.00 -4.16 -16.59
CA LYS A 134 6.33 -4.25 -17.19
C LYS A 134 6.89 -2.90 -17.66
N GLU A 135 6.01 -2.00 -18.10
CA GLU A 135 6.37 -0.69 -18.65
C GLU A 135 6.61 0.39 -17.57
N VAL A 136 6.40 0.09 -16.28
CA VAL A 136 6.65 1.03 -15.19
C VAL A 136 8.14 1.32 -15.07
N SER A 137 8.50 2.60 -15.11
CA SER A 137 9.86 3.06 -14.83
C SER A 137 10.13 3.01 -13.32
N LEU A 138 11.19 2.30 -12.92
CA LEU A 138 11.55 2.14 -11.52
C LEU A 138 12.65 3.13 -11.15
N THR A 139 12.51 3.86 -10.04
CA THR A 139 13.58 4.70 -9.48
C THR A 139 13.84 4.39 -8.01
N ALA A 140 15.04 4.68 -7.54
CA ALA A 140 15.38 4.64 -6.12
C ALA A 140 16.55 5.59 -5.84
N ASP A 141 16.72 5.98 -4.58
CA ASP A 141 17.87 6.75 -4.10
C ASP A 141 19.18 5.98 -4.35
N LEU A 142 20.14 6.66 -4.99
CA LEU A 142 21.48 6.14 -5.29
C LEU A 142 22.21 5.63 -4.05
N LEU A 143 22.00 6.21 -2.87
CA LEU A 143 22.62 5.78 -1.62
C LEU A 143 22.17 4.37 -1.21
N LEU A 144 20.97 3.96 -1.62
CA LEU A 144 20.44 2.63 -1.32
C LEU A 144 21.16 1.52 -2.11
N ARG A 145 21.93 1.88 -3.15
CA ARG A 145 22.70 0.95 -3.98
C ARG A 145 23.78 0.18 -3.20
N SER A 146 24.27 0.73 -2.10
CA SER A 146 25.34 0.14 -1.28
C SER A 146 24.86 -0.44 0.06
N VAL A 147 23.55 -0.53 0.28
CA VAL A 147 23.01 -1.06 1.55
C VAL A 147 23.22 -2.57 1.59
N GLY A 148 23.62 -3.10 2.75
CA GLY A 148 24.05 -4.50 2.90
C GLY A 148 22.93 -5.56 2.90
N SER A 149 21.66 -5.17 2.98
CA SER A 149 20.51 -6.09 2.94
C SER A 149 19.38 -5.47 2.13
N TRP A 150 18.88 -6.23 1.15
CA TRP A 150 17.83 -5.82 0.23
C TRP A 150 16.71 -6.85 0.29
N PRO A 151 15.45 -6.42 0.13
CA PRO A 151 14.39 -7.36 -0.19
C PRO A 151 14.71 -8.07 -1.51
N GLU A 152 14.59 -9.39 -1.55
CA GLU A 152 14.99 -10.24 -2.69
C GLU A 152 14.38 -9.76 -4.01
N VAL A 153 13.09 -9.38 -3.97
CA VAL A 153 12.34 -8.88 -5.12
C VAL A 153 12.93 -7.59 -5.73
N LEU A 154 13.61 -6.77 -4.93
CA LEU A 154 14.29 -5.56 -5.41
C LEU A 154 15.68 -5.88 -5.99
N VAL A 155 16.36 -6.91 -5.49
CA VAL A 155 17.64 -7.39 -6.04
C VAL A 155 17.44 -7.86 -7.48
N GLU A 156 16.38 -8.63 -7.74
CA GLU A 156 16.04 -9.09 -9.10
C GLU A 156 15.76 -7.94 -10.08
N ARG A 157 15.29 -6.80 -9.56
CA ARG A 157 14.96 -5.59 -10.33
C ARG A 157 16.11 -4.59 -10.39
N TYR A 158 17.26 -4.85 -9.75
CA TYR A 158 18.40 -3.96 -9.63
C TYR A 158 18.77 -3.26 -10.96
N HIS A 159 18.83 -4.04 -12.05
CA HIS A 159 19.25 -3.55 -13.37
C HIS A 159 18.21 -2.66 -14.06
N ARG A 160 16.94 -2.72 -13.63
CA ARG A 160 15.83 -1.91 -14.15
C ARG A 160 15.65 -0.60 -13.37
N ILE A 161 16.24 -0.49 -12.18
CA ILE A 161 16.13 0.69 -11.33
C ILE A 161 17.04 1.79 -11.86
N LEU A 162 16.45 2.94 -12.17
CA LEU A 162 17.17 4.17 -12.40
C LEU A 162 17.50 4.82 -11.05
N TRP A 163 18.74 4.62 -10.62
CA TRP A 163 19.31 5.17 -9.39
C TRP A 163 19.54 6.68 -9.51
N LYS A 164 18.99 7.45 -8.57
CA LYS A 164 19.06 8.91 -8.58
C LYS A 164 19.74 9.40 -7.32
N SER A 165 20.78 10.21 -7.44
CA SER A 165 21.18 11.05 -6.32
C SER A 165 20.16 12.17 -6.22
N ASP A 166 19.65 12.45 -5.03
CA ASP A 166 19.09 13.77 -4.79
C ASP A 166 20.18 14.78 -5.13
N ALA A 167 20.03 15.46 -6.26
CA ALA A 167 20.73 16.70 -6.48
C ALA A 167 20.22 17.61 -5.35
N ILE A 168 21.09 17.81 -4.36
CA ILE A 168 20.97 18.74 -3.24
C ILE A 168 20.07 19.91 -3.68
N ARG A 169 18.87 19.99 -3.09
CA ARG A 169 18.02 21.19 -3.21
C ARG A 169 18.72 22.38 -2.57
#